data_AF-A0A819JJU0-F1
#
_entry.id   AF-A0A819JJU0-F1
#
_cell.length_a   1.000
_cell.length_b   1.000
_cell.length_c   1.000
_cell.angle_alpha   90.00
_cell.angle_beta   90.00
_cell.angle_gamma   90.00
#
_symmetry.space_group_name_H-M   'P 1'
#
loop_
_entity.id
_entity.type
_entity.pdbx_description
1 polymer ?
#
loop_
_entity_poly.entity_id
_entity_poly.type
_entity_poly.pdbx_seq_one_letter_code
_entity_poly.pdbx_strand_id
1 'polypeptide(L)'
;MATSMSANCLISPEPLLEQFNCPICLNIMKDVWVTNCFHRFCENCIKESVNASHRCPLCNKGLQQEDVQRDAQYNSLLETIDKAIQDAESQKAKSFANQIVNQIGDNSVRTILEELFRDTLVTSLANHLTSENDMRSRYKRKKADIEQTFNRAIVELQEKKLPKEQYKRELEEKTDQFRQEINGLDEEIRNVQILFIEAYKNHLIEHVSNFGAVSTQVRVTLWKDDHLYMNRDGQYLLKLMRPEDQMTELLSALDELLTLKSDKISKLGDVVFFTCINPFNDLSEQAVIRQLRRMDTDDDDDNNNDLLTVSRNCRPILEHKLLRGTLVVIHGDILLESEVPKQCFIQTYNENPNQEHLVDYFECKQCVRNGQPLRWICQSCASVCHK
;
A
#
# COMPACT_ATOMS: atom_id res chain seq x y z
N MET A 1 26.62 -29.93 12.96
CA MET A 1 25.60 -30.99 12.84
C MET A 1 24.61 -30.84 13.98
N ALA A 2 23.44 -30.27 13.68
CA ALA A 2 22.20 -30.44 14.43
C ALA A 2 21.09 -29.95 13.50
N THR A 3 20.71 -30.83 12.57
CA THR A 3 19.56 -30.69 11.68
C THR A 3 18.30 -30.47 12.50
N SER A 4 17.68 -29.29 12.37
CA SER A 4 16.34 -29.03 12.87
C SER A 4 15.35 -29.90 12.08
N MET A 5 14.88 -30.97 12.72
CA MET A 5 13.83 -31.81 12.16
C MET A 5 12.54 -31.00 12.05
N SER A 6 12.14 -30.80 10.80
CA SER A 6 10.80 -30.43 10.39
C SER A 6 9.77 -31.32 11.08
N ALA A 7 8.93 -30.74 11.95
CA ALA A 7 7.68 -31.35 12.35
C ALA A 7 6.70 -31.23 11.17
N ASN A 8 6.92 -32.10 10.18
CA ASN A 8 5.96 -32.40 9.13
C ASN A 8 4.74 -33.03 9.82
N CYS A 9 3.69 -32.25 10.05
CA CYS A 9 2.40 -32.79 10.46
C CYS A 9 1.79 -33.50 9.23
N LEU A 10 2.08 -34.79 9.06
CA LEU A 10 1.64 -35.64 7.95
C LEU A 10 0.21 -36.17 8.11
N ILE A 11 -0.60 -35.57 8.99
CA ILE A 11 -2.01 -35.92 9.09
C ILE A 11 -2.76 -34.87 8.25
N SER A 12 -3.24 -35.26 7.06
CA SER A 12 -4.28 -34.48 6.40
C SER A 12 -5.42 -34.33 7.41
N PRO A 13 -5.92 -33.13 7.69
CA PRO A 13 -6.98 -32.95 8.68
C PRO A 13 -8.30 -33.57 8.20
N GLU A 14 -8.44 -33.88 6.91
CA GLU A 14 -9.66 -34.41 6.28
C GLU A 14 -10.28 -35.64 6.99
N PRO A 15 -9.54 -36.71 7.36
CA PRO A 15 -10.11 -37.88 8.02
C PRO A 15 -10.50 -37.63 9.49
N LEU A 16 -9.97 -36.57 10.11
CA LEU A 16 -10.37 -36.14 11.46
C LEU A 16 -11.62 -35.27 11.39
N LEU A 17 -11.73 -34.39 10.39
CA LEU A 17 -12.92 -33.55 10.17
C LEU A 17 -14.18 -34.37 9.90
N GLU A 18 -14.07 -35.51 9.21
CA GLU A 18 -15.20 -36.41 8.95
C GLU A 18 -15.85 -36.94 10.23
N GLN A 19 -15.09 -37.10 11.32
CA GLN A 19 -15.61 -37.56 12.61
C GLN A 19 -16.51 -36.51 13.31
N PHE A 20 -16.45 -35.27 12.85
CA PHE A 20 -17.25 -34.15 13.37
C PHE A 20 -18.47 -33.83 12.50
N ASN A 21 -18.75 -34.65 11.48
CA ASN A 21 -19.90 -34.44 10.62
C ASN A 21 -21.22 -34.87 11.29
N CYS A 22 -22.27 -34.09 11.03
CA CYS A 22 -23.62 -34.39 11.43
C CYS A 22 -24.15 -35.58 10.61
N PRO A 23 -24.68 -36.65 11.23
CA PRO A 23 -25.22 -37.80 10.50
C PRO A 23 -26.45 -37.49 9.63
N ILE A 24 -27.12 -36.36 9.87
CA ILE A 24 -28.31 -35.94 9.12
C ILE A 24 -27.92 -35.09 7.92
N CYS A 25 -27.19 -33.99 8.13
CA CYS A 25 -26.88 -33.03 7.07
C CYS A 25 -25.49 -33.23 6.43
N LEU A 26 -24.71 -34.20 6.91
CA LEU A 26 -23.37 -34.58 6.41
C LEU A 26 -22.34 -33.43 6.38
N ASN A 27 -22.63 -32.33 7.07
CA ASN A 27 -21.73 -31.21 7.26
C ASN A 27 -21.14 -31.22 8.67
N ILE A 28 -20.02 -30.53 8.89
CA ILE A 28 -19.44 -30.31 10.23
C ILE A 28 -20.54 -29.79 11.15
N MET A 29 -20.72 -30.45 12.31
CA MET A 29 -21.78 -30.12 13.24
C MET A 29 -21.66 -28.66 13.70
N LYS A 30 -22.77 -27.93 13.67
CA LYS A 30 -22.89 -26.55 14.16
C LYS A 30 -23.94 -26.52 15.24
N ASP A 31 -23.67 -25.78 16.32
CA ASP A 31 -24.51 -25.75 17.51
C ASP A 31 -24.91 -27.17 17.89
N VAL A 32 -23.96 -27.93 18.42
CA VAL A 32 -24.13 -29.36 18.66
C VAL A 32 -25.07 -29.58 19.84
N TRP A 33 -26.04 -30.46 19.60
CA TRP A 33 -26.96 -30.96 20.61
C TRP A 33 -26.74 -32.46 20.77
N VAL A 34 -26.81 -32.91 22.01
CA VAL A 34 -26.67 -34.31 22.43
C VAL A 34 -28.01 -34.82 22.94
N THR A 35 -28.32 -36.05 22.54
CA THR A 35 -29.50 -36.79 22.98
C THR A 35 -29.20 -37.59 24.25
N ASN A 36 -30.22 -38.02 25.00
CA ASN A 36 -30.07 -38.92 26.15
C ASN A 36 -29.39 -40.28 25.84
N CYS A 37 -29.33 -40.65 24.55
CA CYS A 37 -28.61 -41.82 24.06
C CYS A 37 -27.17 -41.51 23.57
N PHE A 38 -26.67 -40.30 23.87
CA PHE A 38 -25.32 -39.80 23.59
C PHE A 38 -24.95 -39.61 22.11
N HIS A 39 -25.93 -39.62 21.21
CA HIS A 39 -25.73 -39.23 19.82
C HIS A 39 -25.79 -37.71 19.66
N ARG A 40 -24.93 -37.18 18.77
CA ARG A 40 -24.74 -35.74 18.51
C ARG A 40 -25.18 -35.35 17.11
N PHE A 41 -25.77 -34.16 17.00
CA PHE A 41 -26.32 -33.61 15.77
C PHE A 41 -26.28 -32.07 15.82
N CYS A 42 -26.46 -31.40 14.68
CA CYS A 42 -26.76 -29.96 14.68
C CYS A 42 -28.12 -29.69 15.31
N GLU A 43 -28.29 -28.51 15.93
CA GLU A 43 -29.55 -28.04 16.52
C GLU A 43 -30.77 -28.26 15.61
N ASN A 44 -30.71 -27.70 14.39
CA ASN A 44 -31.83 -27.77 13.46
C ASN A 44 -32.13 -29.21 13.05
N CYS A 45 -31.08 -29.99 12.76
CA CYS A 45 -31.21 -31.37 12.32
C CYS A 45 -31.92 -32.26 13.34
N ILE A 46 -31.53 -32.18 14.63
CA ILE A 46 -32.16 -33.02 15.65
C ILE A 46 -33.56 -32.55 16.01
N LYS A 47 -33.80 -31.23 16.09
CA LYS A 47 -35.14 -30.70 16.39
C LYS A 47 -36.16 -31.09 15.34
N GLU A 48 -35.81 -30.97 14.06
CA GLU A 48 -36.67 -31.41 12.95
C GLU A 48 -36.96 -32.92 13.00
N SER A 49 -35.92 -33.73 13.22
CA SER A 49 -36.08 -35.19 13.25
C SER A 49 -36.93 -35.68 14.42
N VAL A 50 -36.78 -35.08 15.60
CA VAL A 50 -37.57 -35.41 16.80
C VAL A 50 -39.03 -34.99 16.62
N ASN A 51 -39.29 -33.83 16.03
CA ASN A 51 -40.66 -33.38 15.73
C ASN A 51 -41.38 -34.32 14.77
N ALA A 52 -40.66 -34.93 13.83
CA ALA A 52 -41.25 -35.83 12.85
C ALA A 52 -41.45 -37.25 13.39
N SER A 53 -40.51 -37.78 14.18
CA SER A 53 -40.43 -39.22 14.45
C SER A 53 -40.40 -39.62 15.94
N HIS A 54 -40.18 -38.66 16.85
CA HIS A 54 -39.97 -38.90 18.29
C HIS A 54 -38.93 -40.01 18.59
N ARG A 55 -37.93 -40.15 17.71
CA ARG A 55 -36.92 -41.21 17.76
C ARG A 55 -35.55 -40.66 17.40
N CYS A 56 -34.51 -41.24 17.97
CA CYS A 56 -33.14 -40.92 17.60
C CYS A 56 -32.83 -41.40 16.15
N PRO A 57 -32.30 -40.54 15.27
CA PRO A 57 -31.94 -40.91 13.89
C PRO A 57 -30.91 -42.04 13.78
N LEU A 58 -30.02 -42.18 14.76
CA LEU A 58 -28.91 -43.13 14.70
C LEU A 58 -29.24 -44.50 15.30
N CYS A 59 -29.92 -44.53 16.45
CA CYS A 59 -30.15 -45.78 17.19
C CYS A 59 -31.64 -46.10 17.40
N ASN A 60 -32.55 -45.28 16.88
CA ASN A 60 -33.99 -45.50 16.90
C ASN A 60 -34.63 -45.62 18.31
N LYS A 61 -33.92 -45.17 19.36
CA LYS A 61 -34.48 -45.04 20.72
C LYS A 61 -35.50 -43.92 20.78
N GLY A 62 -36.55 -44.08 21.58
CA GLY A 62 -37.57 -43.05 21.80
C GLY A 62 -36.95 -41.79 22.40
N LEU A 63 -37.35 -40.63 21.88
CA LEU A 63 -36.79 -39.33 22.23
C LEU A 63 -37.89 -38.26 22.21
N GLN A 64 -37.96 -37.45 23.26
CA GLN A 64 -38.78 -36.24 23.29
C GLN A 64 -37.92 -34.98 23.13
N GLN A 65 -38.54 -33.82 22.92
CA GLN A 65 -37.79 -32.57 22.76
C GLN A 65 -36.95 -32.24 24.00
N GLU A 66 -37.44 -32.58 25.19
CA GLU A 66 -36.80 -32.33 26.48
C GLU A 66 -35.57 -33.23 26.70
N ASP A 67 -35.46 -34.35 25.96
CA ASP A 67 -34.36 -35.31 26.02
C ASP A 67 -33.14 -34.87 25.18
N VAL A 68 -33.20 -33.69 24.57
CA VAL A 68 -32.13 -33.13 23.72
C VAL A 68 -31.60 -31.86 24.37
N GLN A 69 -30.28 -31.78 24.54
CA GLN A 69 -29.63 -30.66 25.22
C GLN A 69 -28.41 -30.17 24.44
N ARG A 70 -28.09 -28.88 24.56
CA ARG A 70 -26.88 -28.29 23.96
C ARG A 70 -25.63 -28.90 24.60
N ASP A 71 -24.71 -29.40 23.78
CA ASP A 71 -23.42 -29.93 24.22
C ASP A 71 -22.36 -28.81 24.16
N ALA A 72 -22.27 -28.01 25.22
CA ALA A 72 -21.37 -26.86 25.27
C ALA A 72 -19.88 -27.26 25.18
N GLN A 73 -19.52 -28.42 25.76
CA GLN A 73 -18.14 -28.91 25.75
C GLN A 73 -17.72 -29.33 24.34
N TYR A 74 -18.61 -30.02 23.62
CA TYR A 74 -18.34 -30.41 22.23
C TYR A 74 -18.31 -29.21 21.29
N ASN A 75 -19.17 -28.20 21.50
CA ASN A 75 -19.09 -26.95 20.74
C ASN A 75 -17.75 -26.24 20.94
N SER A 76 -17.28 -26.12 22.19
CA SER A 76 -15.98 -25.51 22.50
C SER A 76 -14.79 -26.29 21.88
N LEU A 77 -14.88 -27.62 21.85
CA LEU A 77 -13.90 -28.45 21.15
C LEU A 77 -13.88 -28.17 19.65
N LEU A 78 -15.05 -28.12 19.00
CA LEU A 78 -15.16 -27.82 17.58
C LEU A 78 -14.61 -26.43 17.23
N GLU A 79 -14.91 -25.42 18.05
CA GLU A 79 -14.36 -24.06 17.88
C GLU A 79 -12.82 -24.04 17.98
N THR A 80 -12.27 -24.81 18.93
CA THR A 80 -10.80 -24.91 19.10
C THR A 80 -10.15 -25.57 17.89
N ILE A 81 -10.78 -26.62 17.35
CA ILE A 81 -10.31 -27.35 16.17
C ILE A 81 -10.39 -26.45 14.93
N ASP A 82 -11.52 -25.78 14.73
CA ASP A 82 -11.73 -24.86 13.61
C ASP A 82 -10.71 -23.72 13.62
N LYS A 83 -10.47 -23.12 14.80
CA LYS A 83 -9.44 -22.09 14.97
C LYS A 83 -8.04 -22.61 14.65
N ALA A 84 -7.69 -23.80 15.14
CA ALA A 84 -6.37 -24.40 14.86
C ALA A 84 -6.18 -24.70 13.36
N ILE A 85 -7.24 -25.11 12.66
CA ILE A 85 -7.22 -25.32 11.21
C ILE A 85 -7.03 -23.98 10.49
N GLN A 86 -7.83 -22.97 10.83
CA GLN A 86 -7.74 -21.64 10.23
C GLN A 86 -6.36 -20.99 10.45
N ASP A 87 -5.78 -21.12 11.64
CA ASP A 87 -4.44 -20.62 11.96
C ASP A 87 -3.37 -21.33 11.12
N ALA A 88 -3.47 -22.66 10.99
CA ALA A 88 -2.52 -23.44 10.19
C ALA A 88 -2.61 -23.13 8.69
N GLU A 89 -3.83 -22.97 8.16
CA GLU A 89 -4.06 -22.57 6.77
C GLU A 89 -3.54 -21.15 6.50
N SER A 90 -3.82 -20.22 7.41
CA SER A 90 -3.37 -18.83 7.32
C SER A 90 -1.85 -18.72 7.37
N GLN A 91 -1.17 -19.51 8.21
CA GLN A 91 0.29 -19.55 8.27
C GLN A 91 0.89 -20.08 6.96
N LYS A 92 0.34 -21.16 6.41
CA LYS A 92 0.76 -21.71 5.11
C LYS A 92 0.57 -20.68 3.99
N ALA A 93 -0.60 -20.05 3.91
CA ALA A 93 -0.89 -19.02 2.90
C ALA A 93 0.05 -17.82 3.02
N LYS A 94 0.30 -17.31 4.24
CA LYS A 94 1.27 -16.23 4.49
C LYS A 94 2.69 -16.61 4.08
N SER A 95 3.13 -17.85 4.34
CA SER A 95 4.47 -18.29 3.94
C SER A 95 4.64 -18.31 2.41
N PHE A 96 3.62 -18.75 1.68
CA PHE A 96 3.60 -18.77 0.21
C PHE A 96 3.48 -17.35 -0.38
N ALA A 97 2.61 -16.50 0.19
CA ALA A 97 2.50 -15.10 -0.20
C ALA A 97 3.83 -14.36 -0.04
N ASN A 98 4.54 -14.59 1.08
CA ASN A 98 5.88 -14.05 1.28
C ASN A 98 6.88 -14.53 0.22
N GLN A 99 6.81 -15.80 -0.20
CA GLN A 99 7.68 -16.31 -1.28
C GLN A 99 7.43 -15.58 -2.61
N ILE A 100 6.16 -15.39 -2.98
CA ILE A 100 5.79 -14.65 -4.20
C ILE A 100 6.28 -13.20 -4.12
N VAL A 101 5.99 -12.51 -3.01
CA VAL A 101 6.37 -11.10 -2.84
C VAL A 101 7.88 -10.92 -2.80
N ASN A 102 8.64 -11.86 -2.25
CA ASN A 102 10.09 -11.81 -2.24
C ASN A 102 10.72 -12.12 -3.61
N GLN A 103 10.06 -12.86 -4.48
CA GLN A 103 10.50 -13.06 -5.87
C GLN A 103 10.34 -11.81 -6.75
N ILE A 104 9.45 -10.89 -6.37
CA ILE A 104 9.16 -9.66 -7.12
C ILE A 104 10.18 -8.54 -6.81
N GLY A 105 10.94 -8.63 -5.72
CA GLY A 105 11.87 -7.57 -5.30
C GLY A 105 13.24 -8.11 -4.92
N ASP A 106 14.21 -7.97 -5.83
CA ASP A 106 15.62 -8.25 -5.57
C ASP A 106 16.27 -7.18 -4.66
N ASN A 107 17.32 -7.59 -3.97
CA ASN A 107 17.91 -6.99 -2.77
C ASN A 107 18.34 -5.52 -2.88
N SER A 108 17.77 -4.66 -2.03
CA SER A 108 18.46 -3.58 -1.29
C SER A 108 17.49 -3.00 -0.25
N VAL A 109 18.02 -2.50 0.86
CA VAL A 109 17.33 -2.01 2.07
C VAL A 109 15.89 -1.54 1.81
N ARG A 110 14.91 -2.33 2.28
CA ARG A 110 13.50 -1.98 2.14
C ARG A 110 13.14 -0.89 3.15
N THR A 111 12.46 0.17 2.71
CA THR A 111 12.03 1.27 3.60
C THR A 111 10.91 0.80 4.55
N ILE A 112 10.69 1.49 5.68
CA ILE A 112 9.57 1.19 6.61
C ILE A 112 8.22 1.16 5.87
N LEU A 113 8.06 2.02 4.86
CA LEU A 113 6.87 2.05 4.02
C LEU A 113 6.78 0.81 3.13
N GLU A 114 7.87 0.42 2.47
CA GLU A 114 7.93 -0.82 1.70
C GLU A 114 7.66 -2.06 2.58
N GLU A 115 8.03 -2.04 3.86
CA GLU A 115 7.67 -3.09 4.83
C GLU A 115 6.18 -3.12 5.17
N LEU A 116 5.59 -1.96 5.50
CA LEU A 116 4.15 -1.88 5.77
C LEU A 116 3.30 -2.26 4.54
N PHE A 117 3.74 -1.86 3.34
CA PHE A 117 3.09 -2.25 2.09
C PHE A 117 3.26 -3.74 1.81
N ARG A 118 4.45 -4.29 2.05
CA ARG A 118 4.69 -5.72 1.93
C ARG A 118 3.79 -6.50 2.86
N ASP A 119 3.67 -6.10 4.13
CA ASP A 119 2.83 -6.79 5.11
C ASP A 119 1.35 -6.73 4.74
N THR A 120 0.89 -5.58 4.23
CA THR A 120 -0.47 -5.40 3.74
C THR A 120 -0.74 -6.27 2.50
N LEU A 121 0.19 -6.30 1.55
CA LEU A 121 0.12 -7.13 0.35
C LEU A 121 0.20 -8.63 0.66
N VAL A 122 1.10 -9.03 1.54
CA VAL A 122 1.25 -10.42 2.02
C VAL A 122 -0.03 -10.86 2.71
N THR A 123 -0.64 -10.00 3.53
CA THR A 123 -1.90 -10.31 4.20
C THR A 123 -3.06 -10.42 3.22
N SER A 124 -3.19 -9.47 2.30
CA SER A 124 -4.25 -9.48 1.26
C SER A 124 -4.13 -10.70 0.34
N LEU A 125 -2.91 -11.00 -0.10
CA LEU A 125 -2.60 -12.17 -0.92
C LEU A 125 -2.83 -13.48 -0.16
N ALA A 126 -2.39 -13.58 1.10
CA ALA A 126 -2.62 -14.74 1.93
C ALA A 126 -4.12 -15.02 2.11
N ASN A 127 -4.93 -13.99 2.36
CA ASN A 127 -6.38 -14.14 2.48
C ASN A 127 -7.00 -14.66 1.17
N HIS A 128 -6.58 -14.13 0.02
CA HIS A 128 -7.03 -14.61 -1.28
C HIS A 128 -6.71 -16.09 -1.51
N LEU A 129 -5.47 -16.49 -1.21
CA LEU A 129 -5.00 -17.87 -1.31
C LEU A 129 -5.77 -18.83 -0.39
N THR A 130 -6.09 -18.42 0.83
CA THR A 130 -6.88 -19.24 1.76
C THR A 130 -8.29 -19.45 1.21
N SER A 131 -8.97 -18.39 0.77
CA SER A 131 -10.32 -18.49 0.20
C SER A 131 -10.36 -19.33 -1.08
N GLU A 132 -9.35 -19.22 -1.95
CA GLU A 132 -9.23 -20.05 -3.15
C GLU A 132 -9.09 -21.54 -2.79
N ASN A 133 -8.25 -21.87 -1.81
CA ASN A 133 -8.04 -23.24 -1.36
C ASN A 133 -9.29 -23.85 -0.72
N ASP A 134 -10.05 -23.08 0.06
CA ASP A 134 -11.33 -23.53 0.62
C ASP A 134 -12.33 -23.85 -0.49
N MET A 135 -12.52 -22.94 -1.46
CA MET A 135 -13.40 -23.18 -2.61
C MET A 135 -13.01 -24.45 -3.38
N ARG A 136 -11.71 -24.63 -3.63
CA ARG A 136 -11.18 -25.82 -4.32
C ARG A 136 -11.40 -27.11 -3.52
N SER A 137 -11.31 -27.05 -2.20
CA SER A 137 -11.55 -28.19 -1.32
C SER A 137 -13.03 -28.60 -1.30
N ARG A 138 -13.93 -27.62 -1.24
CA ARG A 138 -15.39 -27.85 -1.33
C ARG A 138 -15.78 -28.49 -2.65
N TYR A 139 -15.21 -28.03 -3.76
CA TYR A 139 -15.40 -28.67 -5.07
C TYR A 139 -14.99 -30.14 -5.06
N LYS A 140 -13.78 -30.44 -4.58
CA LYS A 140 -13.27 -31.82 -4.54
C LYS A 140 -14.20 -32.73 -3.74
N ARG A 141 -14.71 -32.25 -2.59
CA ARG A 141 -15.67 -33.01 -1.77
C ARG A 141 -16.97 -33.28 -2.51
N LYS A 142 -17.58 -32.25 -3.11
CA LYS A 142 -18.81 -32.41 -3.90
C LYS A 142 -18.60 -33.39 -5.06
N LYS A 143 -17.49 -33.27 -5.78
CA LYS A 143 -17.15 -34.18 -6.88
C LYS A 143 -17.02 -35.63 -6.39
N ALA A 144 -16.33 -35.85 -5.28
CA ALA A 144 -16.17 -37.18 -4.68
C ALA A 144 -17.52 -37.79 -4.23
N ASP A 145 -18.43 -36.98 -3.69
CA ASP A 145 -19.78 -37.43 -3.28
C ASP A 145 -20.64 -37.85 -4.49
N ILE A 146 -20.58 -37.09 -5.58
CA ILE A 146 -21.25 -37.45 -6.85
C ILE A 146 -20.63 -38.74 -7.41
N GLU A 147 -19.30 -38.88 -7.41
CA GLU A 147 -18.60 -40.11 -7.83
C GLU A 147 -19.00 -41.32 -6.99
N GLN A 148 -19.11 -41.15 -5.67
CA GLN A 148 -19.54 -42.21 -4.75
C GLN A 148 -21.01 -42.61 -5.01
N THR A 149 -21.89 -41.63 -5.21
CA THR A 149 -23.31 -41.86 -5.50
C THR A 149 -23.49 -42.60 -6.83
N PHE A 150 -22.71 -42.24 -7.85
CA PHE A 150 -22.70 -42.95 -9.14
C PHE A 150 -22.20 -44.39 -9.00
N ASN A 151 -21.09 -44.61 -8.29
CA ASN A 151 -20.57 -45.95 -8.04
C ASN A 151 -21.58 -46.84 -7.29
N ARG A 152 -22.29 -46.30 -6.29
CA ARG A 152 -23.37 -47.00 -5.60
C ARG A 152 -24.51 -47.36 -6.57
N ALA A 153 -24.92 -46.43 -7.43
CA ALA A 153 -25.96 -46.69 -8.42
C ALA A 153 -25.56 -47.78 -9.43
N ILE A 154 -24.27 -47.87 -9.82
CA ILE A 154 -23.77 -48.95 -10.67
C ILE A 154 -23.89 -50.31 -9.97
N VAL A 155 -23.48 -50.41 -8.70
CA VAL A 155 -23.56 -51.65 -7.93
C VAL A 155 -25.02 -52.10 -7.80
N GLU A 156 -25.93 -51.19 -7.46
CA GLU A 156 -27.38 -51.48 -7.38
C GLU A 156 -27.95 -51.97 -8.73
N LEU A 157 -27.52 -51.38 -9.85
CA LEU A 157 -27.93 -51.84 -11.19
C LEU A 157 -27.39 -53.23 -11.51
N GLN A 158 -26.18 -53.57 -11.09
CA GLN A 158 -25.59 -54.89 -11.29
C GLN A 158 -26.33 -55.97 -10.48
N GLU A 159 -26.79 -55.65 -9.28
CA GLU A 159 -27.53 -56.58 -8.42
C GLU A 159 -28.92 -56.94 -8.96
N LYS A 160 -29.56 -56.03 -9.72
CA LYS A 160 -30.91 -56.24 -10.29
C LYS A 160 -31.00 -57.34 -11.37
N LYS A 161 -29.87 -57.88 -11.85
CA LYS A 161 -29.80 -58.97 -12.86
C LYS A 161 -30.73 -58.77 -14.07
N LEU A 162 -30.77 -57.55 -14.60
CA LEU A 162 -31.65 -57.17 -15.72
C LEU A 162 -31.24 -57.82 -17.06
N PRO A 163 -32.16 -57.94 -18.04
CA PRO A 163 -31.81 -58.30 -19.41
C PRO A 163 -30.79 -57.32 -20.00
N LYS A 164 -29.85 -57.81 -20.82
CA LYS A 164 -28.71 -57.02 -21.36
C LYS A 164 -29.13 -55.68 -22.00
N GLU A 165 -30.21 -55.68 -22.78
CA GLU A 165 -30.74 -54.47 -23.44
C GLU A 165 -31.21 -53.41 -22.44
N GLN A 166 -31.93 -53.83 -21.40
CA GLN A 166 -32.48 -52.93 -20.39
C GLN A 166 -31.39 -52.41 -19.45
N TYR A 167 -30.46 -53.28 -19.04
CA TYR A 167 -29.28 -52.89 -18.28
C TYR A 167 -28.46 -51.81 -18.99
N LYS A 168 -28.26 -51.97 -20.31
CA LYS A 168 -27.51 -51.00 -21.11
C LYS A 168 -28.19 -49.63 -21.14
N ARG A 169 -29.52 -49.58 -21.30
CA ARG A 169 -30.29 -48.31 -21.30
C ARG A 169 -30.23 -47.61 -19.95
N GLU A 170 -30.46 -48.32 -18.84
CA GLU A 170 -30.41 -47.73 -17.50
C GLU A 170 -28.99 -47.26 -17.12
N LEU A 171 -27.96 -47.98 -17.58
CA LEU A 171 -26.56 -47.57 -17.40
C LEU A 171 -26.22 -46.30 -18.18
N GLU A 172 -26.67 -46.20 -19.45
CA GLU A 172 -26.49 -45.01 -20.27
C GLU A 172 -27.18 -43.80 -19.63
N GLU A 173 -28.43 -43.95 -19.18
CA GLU A 173 -29.18 -42.89 -18.49
C GLU A 173 -28.47 -42.41 -17.22
N LYS A 174 -28.00 -43.33 -16.37
CA LYS A 174 -27.25 -42.98 -15.15
C LYS A 174 -25.91 -42.33 -15.45
N THR A 175 -25.23 -42.75 -16.52
CA THR A 175 -23.96 -42.17 -16.95
C THR A 175 -24.15 -40.74 -17.45
N ASP A 176 -25.21 -40.50 -18.22
CA ASP A 176 -25.53 -39.16 -18.72
C ASP A 176 -25.97 -38.23 -17.60
N GLN A 177 -26.74 -38.71 -16.62
CA GLN A 177 -27.10 -37.95 -15.43
C GLN A 177 -25.83 -37.52 -14.65
N PHE A 178 -24.92 -38.46 -14.36
CA PHE A 178 -23.65 -38.17 -13.69
C PHE A 178 -22.80 -37.15 -14.45
N ARG A 179 -22.72 -37.29 -15.78
CA ARG A 179 -21.97 -36.36 -16.64
C ARG A 179 -22.54 -34.95 -16.58
N GLN A 180 -23.87 -34.80 -16.60
CA GLN A 180 -24.54 -33.51 -16.50
C GLN A 180 -24.27 -32.84 -15.15
N GLU A 181 -24.34 -33.59 -14.04
CA GLU A 181 -24.05 -33.07 -12.70
C GLU A 181 -22.59 -32.60 -12.55
N ILE A 182 -21.62 -33.37 -13.07
CA ILE A 182 -20.19 -32.98 -13.08
C ILE A 182 -19.99 -31.70 -13.92
N ASN A 183 -20.57 -31.65 -15.11
CA ASN A 183 -20.43 -30.49 -16.00
C ASN A 183 -21.03 -29.22 -15.39
N GLY A 184 -22.19 -29.34 -14.73
CA GLY A 184 -22.82 -28.23 -14.02
C GLY A 184 -21.95 -27.73 -12.87
N LEU A 185 -21.39 -28.64 -12.07
CA LEU A 185 -20.48 -28.29 -10.98
C LEU A 185 -19.21 -27.59 -11.49
N ASP A 186 -18.64 -28.05 -12.59
CA ASP A 186 -17.47 -27.43 -13.24
C ASP A 186 -17.77 -26.02 -13.73
N GLU A 187 -18.97 -25.76 -14.24
CA GLU A 187 -19.40 -24.43 -14.67
C GLU A 187 -19.61 -23.47 -13.51
N GLU A 188 -20.27 -23.93 -12.44
CA GLU A 188 -20.46 -23.14 -11.22
C GLU A 188 -19.14 -22.63 -10.64
N ILE A 189 -18.11 -23.48 -10.61
CA ILE A 189 -16.80 -23.12 -10.05
C ILE A 189 -16.05 -22.14 -10.93
N ARG A 190 -16.10 -22.31 -12.25
CA ARG A 190 -15.53 -21.33 -13.17
C ARG A 190 -16.16 -19.95 -12.95
N ASN A 191 -17.47 -19.90 -12.81
CA ASN A 191 -18.18 -18.64 -12.57
C ASN A 191 -17.78 -18.00 -11.23
N VAL A 192 -17.69 -18.79 -10.16
CA VAL A 192 -17.25 -18.31 -8.85
C VAL A 192 -15.81 -17.80 -8.89
N GLN A 193 -14.90 -18.50 -9.59
CA GLN A 193 -13.50 -18.07 -9.74
C GLN A 193 -13.38 -16.72 -10.44
N ILE A 194 -14.16 -16.48 -11.51
CA ILE A 194 -14.15 -15.20 -12.22
C ILE A 194 -14.60 -14.06 -11.30
N LEU A 195 -15.74 -14.25 -10.62
CA LEU A 195 -16.27 -13.26 -9.67
C LEU A 195 -15.29 -12.98 -8.54
N PHE A 196 -14.59 -14.00 -8.06
CA PHE A 196 -13.61 -13.88 -6.99
C PHE A 196 -12.38 -13.07 -7.43
N ILE A 197 -11.82 -13.35 -8.62
CA ILE A 197 -10.70 -12.60 -9.18
C ILE A 197 -11.08 -11.13 -9.37
N GLU A 198 -12.29 -10.87 -9.89
CA GLU A 198 -12.78 -9.51 -10.10
C GLU A 198 -13.00 -8.76 -8.78
N ALA A 199 -13.58 -9.42 -7.78
CA ALA A 199 -13.73 -8.86 -6.44
C ALA A 199 -12.37 -8.56 -5.78
N TYR A 200 -11.38 -9.45 -5.93
CA TYR A 200 -10.04 -9.21 -5.41
C TYR A 200 -9.32 -8.07 -6.14
N LYS A 201 -9.45 -8.00 -7.46
CA LYS A 201 -8.93 -6.87 -8.24
C LYS A 201 -9.52 -5.55 -7.75
N ASN A 202 -10.82 -5.48 -7.55
CA ASN A 202 -11.49 -4.29 -7.02
C ASN A 202 -11.04 -3.99 -5.59
N HIS A 203 -10.89 -5.01 -4.73
CA HIS A 203 -10.37 -4.88 -3.38
C HIS A 203 -8.95 -4.30 -3.36
N LEU A 204 -8.05 -4.79 -4.22
CA LEU A 204 -6.70 -4.23 -4.37
C LEU A 204 -6.76 -2.77 -4.85
N ILE A 205 -7.63 -2.45 -5.81
CA ILE A 205 -7.83 -1.07 -6.26
C ILE A 205 -8.31 -0.18 -5.12
N GLU A 206 -9.19 -0.65 -4.25
CA GLU A 206 -9.70 0.13 -3.10
C GLU A 206 -8.72 0.24 -1.93
N HIS A 207 -7.97 -0.84 -1.64
CA HIS A 207 -7.22 -0.97 -0.39
C HIS A 207 -5.70 -0.81 -0.55
N VAL A 208 -5.16 -1.01 -1.76
CA VAL A 208 -3.74 -0.83 -2.08
C VAL A 208 -3.49 0.54 -2.74
N SER A 209 -4.49 1.15 -3.39
CA SER A 209 -4.31 2.43 -4.11
C SER A 209 -4.29 3.68 -3.24
N ASN A 210 -4.01 3.58 -1.94
CA ASN A 210 -3.79 4.77 -1.10
C ASN A 210 -2.30 5.13 -1.03
N PHE A 211 -1.68 5.34 -2.20
CA PHE A 211 -0.37 5.97 -2.29
C PHE A 211 -0.37 7.40 -1.71
N GLY A 212 -1.54 8.03 -1.53
CA GLY A 212 -1.67 9.36 -0.92
C GLY A 212 -1.60 9.42 0.62
N ALA A 213 -1.52 8.29 1.33
CA ALA A 213 -1.77 8.26 2.78
C ALA A 213 -0.54 8.49 3.68
N VAL A 214 0.69 8.41 3.17
CA VAL A 214 1.88 8.77 3.96
C VAL A 214 2.48 10.05 3.42
N SER A 215 1.85 11.14 3.84
CA SER A 215 2.47 12.43 3.72
C SER A 215 3.71 12.51 4.63
N THR A 216 4.74 13.16 4.09
CA THR A 216 6.03 13.38 4.75
C THR A 216 6.17 14.86 5.02
N GLN A 217 6.33 15.22 6.30
CA GLN A 217 6.65 16.60 6.66
C GLN A 217 8.14 16.84 6.43
N VAL A 218 8.47 17.85 5.64
CA VAL A 218 9.82 18.29 5.34
C VAL A 218 10.07 19.68 5.90
N ARG A 219 11.34 19.99 6.16
CA ARG A 219 11.81 21.33 6.47
C ARG A 219 12.28 21.98 5.18
N VAL A 220 11.89 23.23 4.93
CA VAL A 220 12.20 23.96 3.70
C VAL A 220 12.93 25.24 4.05
N THR A 221 13.98 25.56 3.31
CA THR A 221 14.77 26.78 3.46
C THR A 221 15.29 27.27 2.11
N LEU A 222 15.65 28.55 2.05
CA LEU A 222 16.39 29.17 0.95
C LEU A 222 17.85 29.28 1.35
N TRP A 223 18.76 28.93 0.45
CA TRP A 223 20.16 29.35 0.56
C TRP A 223 20.46 30.43 -0.47
N LYS A 224 21.02 31.55 0.00
CA LYS A 224 21.40 32.69 -0.83
C LYS A 224 22.39 33.58 -0.07
N ASP A 225 23.39 34.12 -0.76
CA ASP A 225 24.45 34.97 -0.19
C ASP A 225 25.07 34.38 1.08
N ASP A 226 25.38 33.08 1.04
CA ASP A 226 25.96 32.33 2.15
C ASP A 226 25.08 32.20 3.40
N HIS A 227 23.77 32.42 3.29
CA HIS A 227 22.85 32.41 4.43
C HIS A 227 21.67 31.46 4.18
N LEU A 228 21.29 30.70 5.21
CA LEU A 228 20.07 29.89 5.21
C LEU A 228 18.92 30.68 5.83
N TYR A 229 17.82 30.80 5.12
CA TYR A 229 16.67 31.56 5.59
C TYR A 229 15.85 30.74 6.59
N MET A 230 15.58 31.32 7.75
CA MET A 230 14.72 30.75 8.79
C MET A 230 13.59 31.72 9.14
N ASN A 231 12.54 31.20 9.76
CA ASN A 231 11.43 32.01 10.25
C ASN A 231 11.87 32.94 11.41
N ARG A 232 10.93 33.68 12.00
CA ARG A 232 11.22 34.63 13.09
C ARG A 232 11.70 33.96 14.38
N ASP A 233 11.35 32.69 14.57
CA ASP A 233 11.70 31.88 15.74
C ASP A 233 12.99 31.07 15.53
N GLY A 234 13.72 31.29 14.42
CA GLY A 234 14.95 30.57 14.11
C GLY A 234 14.73 29.12 13.69
N GLN A 235 13.55 28.80 13.15
CA GLN A 235 13.21 27.46 12.65
C GLN A 235 12.99 27.47 11.13
N TYR A 236 13.25 26.32 10.51
CA TYR A 236 12.92 26.10 9.10
C TYR A 236 11.42 25.91 8.90
N LEU A 237 10.91 26.25 7.72
CA LEU A 237 9.49 26.13 7.42
C LEU A 237 9.10 24.66 7.26
N LEU A 238 8.02 24.23 7.91
CA LEU A 238 7.51 22.87 7.79
C LEU A 238 6.47 22.78 6.68
N LYS A 239 6.72 21.94 5.67
CA LYS A 239 5.77 21.66 4.59
C LYS A 239 5.40 20.19 4.59
N LEU A 240 4.11 19.91 4.47
CA LEU A 240 3.62 18.55 4.27
C LEU A 240 3.64 18.23 2.78
N MET A 241 4.31 17.15 2.39
CA MET A 241 4.30 16.65 1.01
C MET A 241 3.63 15.29 0.91
N ARG A 242 2.78 15.12 -0.09
CA ARG A 242 2.17 13.85 -0.48
C ARG A 242 3.06 13.13 -1.49
N PRO A 243 2.96 11.79 -1.62
CA PRO A 243 3.83 11.06 -2.55
C PRO A 243 3.71 11.48 -4.02
N GLU A 244 2.56 12.03 -4.44
CA GLU A 244 2.39 12.56 -5.80
C GLU A 244 2.99 13.96 -6.02
N ASP A 245 3.30 14.71 -4.96
CA ASP A 245 3.76 16.09 -5.04
C ASP A 245 5.14 16.16 -5.71
N GLN A 246 5.36 17.22 -6.50
CA GLN A 246 6.65 17.52 -7.12
C GLN A 246 7.45 18.52 -6.27
N MET A 247 8.76 18.63 -6.48
CA MET A 247 9.59 19.62 -5.77
C MET A 247 9.15 21.07 -6.03
N THR A 248 8.52 21.35 -7.18
CA THR A 248 7.89 22.65 -7.46
C THR A 248 6.86 23.08 -6.43
N GLU A 249 6.18 22.13 -5.76
CA GLU A 249 5.19 22.45 -4.71
C GLU A 249 5.84 23.17 -3.51
N LEU A 250 7.15 22.98 -3.30
CA LEU A 250 7.90 23.65 -2.24
C LEU A 250 8.18 25.14 -2.54
N LEU A 251 8.03 25.59 -3.79
CA LEU A 251 8.15 27.00 -4.13
C LEU A 251 7.05 27.84 -3.47
N SER A 252 5.85 27.26 -3.28
CA SER A 252 4.78 27.90 -2.50
C SER A 252 5.18 28.11 -1.04
N ALA A 253 5.90 27.15 -0.45
CA ALA A 253 6.41 27.24 0.91
C ALA A 253 7.53 28.29 1.01
N LEU A 254 8.37 28.39 -0.02
CA LEU A 254 9.41 29.41 -0.11
C LEU A 254 8.82 30.83 -0.12
N ASP A 255 7.77 31.07 -0.91
CA ASP A 255 7.07 32.37 -0.93
C ASP A 255 6.47 32.74 0.45
N GLU A 256 5.97 31.74 1.17
CA GLU A 256 5.48 31.88 2.55
C GLU A 256 6.61 32.26 3.52
N LEU A 257 7.76 31.59 3.43
CA LEU A 257 8.96 31.87 4.24
C LEU A 257 9.48 33.31 4.02
N LEU A 258 9.52 33.75 2.77
CA LEU A 258 10.02 35.07 2.39
C LEU A 258 9.03 36.19 2.75
N THR A 259 7.72 35.96 2.55
CA THR A 259 6.68 36.91 2.96
C THR A 259 6.74 37.22 4.46
N LEU A 260 7.07 36.24 5.32
CA LEU A 260 7.29 36.44 6.76
C LEU A 260 8.45 37.41 7.08
N LYS A 261 9.43 37.50 6.18
CA LYS A 261 10.59 38.40 6.23
C LYS A 261 10.39 39.71 5.45
N SER A 262 9.21 39.93 4.88
CA SER A 262 8.88 41.12 4.06
C SER A 262 9.77 41.27 2.82
N ASP A 263 10.23 40.14 2.28
CA ASP A 263 10.92 40.06 1.00
C ASP A 263 10.16 39.04 0.15
N LYS A 264 10.05 39.22 -1.16
CA LYS A 264 9.29 38.29 -2.02
C LYS A 264 10.14 37.84 -3.19
N ILE A 265 9.78 36.71 -3.79
CA ILE A 265 10.41 36.28 -5.03
C ILE A 265 9.93 37.19 -6.16
N SER A 266 10.82 38.00 -6.72
CA SER A 266 10.52 38.87 -7.85
C SER A 266 10.60 38.10 -9.18
N LYS A 267 11.62 37.25 -9.34
CA LYS A 267 11.79 36.42 -10.53
C LYS A 267 12.50 35.11 -10.17
N LEU A 268 11.94 34.00 -10.63
CA LEU A 268 12.62 32.71 -10.67
C LEU A 268 13.37 32.60 -12.00
N GLY A 269 14.68 32.37 -11.97
CA GLY A 269 15.51 32.12 -13.15
C GLY A 269 15.39 30.70 -13.68
N ASP A 270 16.20 30.39 -14.69
CA ASP A 270 16.10 29.12 -15.41
C ASP A 270 16.74 27.95 -14.64
N VAL A 271 17.68 28.26 -13.73
CA VAL A 271 18.45 27.28 -12.97
C VAL A 271 18.09 27.38 -11.49
N VAL A 272 17.23 26.47 -11.01
CA VAL A 272 16.87 26.32 -9.60
C VAL A 272 17.08 24.88 -9.18
N PHE A 273 17.81 24.70 -8.09
CA PHE A 273 18.16 23.42 -7.53
C PHE A 273 17.46 23.17 -6.21
N PHE A 274 17.23 21.89 -5.94
CA PHE A 274 16.67 21.43 -4.68
C PHE A 274 17.64 20.42 -4.08
N THR A 275 18.31 20.79 -3.00
CA THR A 275 19.26 19.92 -2.31
C THR A 275 18.64 19.41 -1.01
N CYS A 276 18.50 18.09 -0.92
CA CYS A 276 17.87 17.39 0.18
C CYS A 276 18.93 16.84 1.13
N ILE A 277 18.77 17.11 2.43
CA ILE A 277 19.67 16.69 3.50
C ILE A 277 18.89 15.82 4.48
N ASN A 278 19.39 14.60 4.67
CA ASN A 278 18.76 13.60 5.51
C ASN A 278 18.63 14.09 6.97
N PRO A 279 17.49 13.89 7.65
CA PRO A 279 17.28 14.28 9.06
C PRO A 279 18.27 13.65 10.04
N PHE A 280 18.85 12.48 9.71
CA PHE A 280 19.83 11.80 10.56
C PHE A 280 21.27 12.27 10.31
N ASN A 281 21.47 13.25 9.43
CA ASN A 281 22.78 13.79 9.18
C ASN A 281 23.10 14.91 10.18
N ASP A 282 24.18 14.74 10.96
CA ASP A 282 24.62 15.69 12.00
C ASP A 282 25.39 16.89 11.39
N LEU A 283 24.97 17.37 10.23
CA LEU A 283 25.59 18.52 9.58
C LEU A 283 25.17 19.82 10.29
N SER A 284 26.17 20.55 10.77
CA SER A 284 25.95 21.92 11.23
C SER A 284 25.57 22.83 10.05
N GLU A 285 24.89 23.94 10.33
CA GLU A 285 24.54 24.95 9.32
C GLU A 285 25.76 25.42 8.51
N GLN A 286 26.90 25.61 9.17
CA GLN A 286 28.16 25.95 8.52
C GLN A 286 28.73 24.83 7.65
N ALA A 287 28.44 23.56 7.96
CA ALA A 287 28.81 22.44 7.10
C ALA A 287 27.94 22.40 5.83
N VAL A 288 26.64 22.64 5.98
CA VAL A 288 25.69 22.73 4.85
C VAL A 288 26.10 23.85 3.89
N ILE A 289 26.33 25.07 4.40
CA ILE A 289 26.75 26.22 3.57
C ILE A 289 28.08 25.92 2.85
N ARG A 290 29.06 25.31 3.53
CA ARG A 290 30.34 24.93 2.92
C ARG A 290 30.16 23.93 1.78
N GLN A 291 29.24 22.98 1.91
CA GLN A 291 28.96 21.99 0.87
C GLN A 291 28.23 22.62 -0.32
N LEU A 292 27.25 23.49 -0.09
CA LEU A 292 26.56 24.22 -1.16
C LEU A 292 27.52 25.13 -1.96
N ARG A 293 28.44 25.82 -1.28
CA ARG A 293 29.50 26.60 -1.97
C ARG A 293 30.35 25.76 -2.92
N ARG A 294 30.68 24.53 -2.54
CA ARG A 294 31.48 23.62 -3.40
C ARG A 294 30.70 23.18 -4.64
N MET A 295 29.37 23.04 -4.52
CA MET A 295 28.50 22.73 -5.65
C MET A 295 28.41 23.89 -6.64
N ASP A 296 28.44 25.12 -6.17
CA ASP A 296 28.43 26.32 -7.04
C ASP A 296 29.78 26.57 -7.76
N THR A 297 30.88 25.96 -7.31
CA THR A 297 32.23 26.19 -7.86
C THR A 297 32.74 25.10 -8.81
N ASP A 298 31.92 24.13 -9.22
CA ASP A 298 32.26 23.02 -10.14
C ASP A 298 33.54 22.22 -9.77
N ASP A 299 33.90 22.16 -8.48
CA ASP A 299 35.04 21.35 -8.01
C ASP A 299 34.59 19.89 -7.76
N ASP A 300 34.63 19.08 -8.84
CA ASP A 300 34.25 17.66 -8.93
C ASP A 300 35.20 16.67 -8.19
N ASP A 301 35.46 16.83 -6.89
CA ASP A 301 36.35 15.87 -6.20
C ASP A 301 35.88 15.36 -4.83
N ASP A 302 34.58 15.30 -4.57
CA ASP A 302 34.08 14.38 -3.54
C ASP A 302 32.60 14.06 -3.77
N ASN A 303 32.32 12.82 -4.18
CA ASN A 303 30.98 12.23 -4.09
C ASN A 303 30.60 12.11 -2.61
N ASN A 304 30.12 13.21 -2.03
CA ASN A 304 29.68 13.25 -0.67
C ASN A 304 28.26 12.67 -0.61
N ASN A 305 28.12 11.42 -0.16
CA ASN A 305 26.86 10.64 -0.10
C ASN A 305 25.74 11.27 0.76
N ASP A 306 26.00 12.45 1.34
CA ASP A 306 25.24 13.09 2.39
C ASP A 306 24.25 14.15 1.90
N LEU A 307 24.39 14.62 0.65
CA LEU A 307 23.49 15.59 0.02
C LEU A 307 22.97 15.05 -1.31
N LEU A 308 21.66 15.21 -1.52
CA LEU A 308 20.99 14.76 -2.72
C LEU A 308 20.36 15.95 -3.45
N THR A 309 20.94 16.37 -4.57
CA THR A 309 20.35 17.40 -5.44
C THR A 309 19.41 16.76 -6.45
N VAL A 310 18.18 17.26 -6.53
CA VAL A 310 17.10 16.67 -7.33
C VAL A 310 16.49 17.67 -8.31
N SER A 311 15.87 17.15 -9.38
CA SER A 311 15.20 17.97 -10.39
C SER A 311 13.90 18.58 -9.87
N ARG A 312 13.55 19.78 -10.34
CA ARG A 312 12.30 20.48 -9.96
C ARG A 312 11.03 19.66 -10.19
N ASN A 313 11.02 18.82 -11.22
CA ASN A 313 9.84 18.01 -11.60
C ASN A 313 9.84 16.62 -10.95
N CYS A 314 10.88 16.25 -10.18
CA CYS A 314 10.92 14.95 -9.55
C CYS A 314 9.83 14.84 -8.49
N ARG A 315 9.33 13.63 -8.28
CA ARG A 315 8.48 13.28 -7.13
C ARG A 315 9.39 12.80 -6.00
N PRO A 316 9.80 13.67 -5.07
CA PRO A 316 10.90 13.38 -4.14
C PRO A 316 10.64 12.19 -3.20
N ILE A 317 9.39 11.94 -2.83
CA ILE A 317 9.04 10.80 -1.96
C ILE A 317 9.15 9.48 -2.74
N LEU A 318 8.68 9.46 -3.99
CA LEU A 318 8.66 8.26 -4.83
C LEU A 318 10.00 7.97 -5.49
N GLU A 319 10.68 9.00 -5.98
CA GLU A 319 11.93 8.88 -6.76
C GLU A 319 13.18 8.89 -5.87
N HIS A 320 13.13 9.60 -4.74
CA HIS A 320 14.31 9.87 -3.91
C HIS A 320 14.14 9.50 -2.42
N LYS A 321 13.05 8.80 -2.05
CA LYS A 321 12.80 8.25 -0.71
C LYS A 321 12.91 9.30 0.41
N LEU A 322 12.41 10.50 0.17
CA LEU A 322 12.51 11.62 1.11
C LEU A 322 11.91 11.27 2.48
N LEU A 323 12.69 11.48 3.56
CA LEU A 323 12.31 11.12 4.94
C LEU A 323 11.59 12.27 5.65
N ARG A 324 10.83 11.94 6.71
CA ARG A 324 10.24 12.95 7.60
C ARG A 324 11.34 13.75 8.29
N GLY A 325 11.22 15.09 8.27
CA GLY A 325 12.21 16.00 8.84
C GLY A 325 13.41 16.30 7.93
N THR A 326 13.45 15.75 6.71
CA THR A 326 14.45 16.11 5.68
C THR A 326 14.47 17.62 5.49
N LEU A 327 15.67 18.20 5.45
CA LEU A 327 15.86 19.60 5.12
C LEU A 327 16.04 19.72 3.61
N VAL A 328 15.12 20.41 2.96
CA VAL A 328 15.20 20.78 1.55
C VAL A 328 15.70 22.21 1.48
N VAL A 329 16.87 22.38 0.89
CA VAL A 329 17.50 23.67 0.60
C VAL A 329 17.26 24.00 -0.85
N ILE A 330 16.52 25.07 -1.11
CA ILE A 330 16.27 25.60 -2.44
C ILE A 330 17.35 26.66 -2.72
N HIS A 331 17.97 26.61 -3.89
CA HIS A 331 19.02 27.55 -4.29
C HIS A 331 19.14 27.69 -5.81
N GLY A 332 20.02 28.57 -6.28
CA GLY A 332 20.19 28.92 -7.69
C GLY A 332 19.69 30.33 -8.01
N ASP A 333 19.21 30.52 -9.24
CA ASP A 333 18.79 31.82 -9.79
C ASP A 333 17.44 32.27 -9.21
N ILE A 334 17.45 32.77 -7.98
CA ILE A 334 16.25 33.29 -7.32
C ILE A 334 16.48 34.77 -7.02
N LEU A 335 15.75 35.64 -7.72
CA LEU A 335 15.84 37.09 -7.54
C LEU A 335 14.77 37.57 -6.56
N LEU A 336 15.21 38.15 -5.45
CA LEU A 336 14.32 38.72 -4.43
C LEU A 336 13.97 40.17 -4.75
N GLU A 337 12.80 40.65 -4.31
CA GLU A 337 12.37 42.04 -4.49
C GLU A 337 13.36 43.05 -3.87
N SER A 338 14.01 42.68 -2.76
CA SER A 338 15.03 43.51 -2.11
C SER A 338 16.29 43.72 -2.96
N GLU A 339 16.59 42.80 -3.88
CA GLU A 339 17.74 42.81 -4.77
C GLU A 339 17.46 43.48 -6.10
N VAL A 340 16.19 43.60 -6.47
CA VAL A 340 15.80 44.37 -7.64
C VAL A 340 16.22 45.82 -7.39
N PRO A 341 17.02 46.43 -8.30
CA PRO A 341 17.38 47.82 -8.18
C PRO A 341 16.10 48.64 -8.01
N LYS A 342 15.98 49.35 -6.88
CA LYS A 342 14.81 50.18 -6.61
C LYS A 342 14.60 51.12 -7.80
N GLN A 343 13.40 51.12 -8.38
CA GLN A 343 13.08 52.05 -9.47
C GLN A 343 13.38 53.47 -8.97
N CYS A 344 14.26 54.17 -9.70
CA CYS A 344 14.41 55.60 -9.52
C CYS A 344 13.02 56.23 -9.70
N PHE A 345 12.60 57.10 -8.78
CA PHE A 345 11.27 57.74 -8.76
C PHE A 345 11.03 58.76 -9.91
N ILE A 346 11.62 58.56 -11.08
CA ILE A 346 11.40 59.40 -12.25
C ILE A 346 11.09 58.47 -13.43
N GLN A 347 9.80 58.35 -13.77
CA GLN A 347 9.32 57.45 -14.83
C GLN A 347 9.45 58.04 -16.26
N THR A 348 9.90 59.28 -16.42
CA THR A 348 10.14 59.87 -17.75
C THR A 348 11.24 60.92 -17.68
N TYR A 349 12.29 60.72 -18.49
CA TYR A 349 13.34 61.71 -18.71
C TYR A 349 12.77 62.86 -19.56
N ASN A 350 12.91 64.10 -19.09
CA ASN A 350 12.57 65.31 -19.84
C ASN A 350 13.80 66.23 -19.87
N GLU A 351 14.44 66.34 -21.02
CA GLU A 351 15.75 67.01 -21.21
C GLU A 351 15.64 68.56 -21.30
N ASN A 352 14.69 69.14 -20.55
CA ASN A 352 14.38 70.59 -20.34
C ASN A 352 13.55 71.33 -21.39
N PRO A 353 12.76 72.33 -20.95
CA PRO A 353 12.73 73.55 -21.74
C PRO A 353 12.90 74.88 -21.02
N ASN A 354 12.84 75.01 -19.68
CA ASN A 354 13.11 76.32 -19.05
C ASN A 354 13.72 76.17 -17.64
N GLN A 355 14.93 76.71 -17.50
CA GLN A 355 15.86 76.76 -16.36
C GLN A 355 15.15 77.06 -15.01
N GLU A 356 15.58 76.57 -13.84
CA GLU A 356 16.74 77.11 -13.10
C GLU A 356 17.21 76.25 -11.90
N HIS A 357 17.13 74.92 -11.98
CA HIS A 357 17.68 74.06 -10.92
C HIS A 357 18.75 73.13 -11.47
N LEU A 358 20.02 73.50 -11.24
CA LEU A 358 21.18 72.60 -11.35
C LEU A 358 20.91 71.36 -10.49
N VAL A 359 20.73 70.21 -11.13
CA VAL A 359 20.72 68.92 -10.46
C VAL A 359 22.09 68.29 -10.69
N ASP A 360 22.76 67.91 -9.61
CA ASP A 360 24.08 67.30 -9.64
C ASP A 360 23.96 65.85 -10.15
N TYR A 361 24.07 65.70 -11.46
CA TYR A 361 24.22 64.40 -12.10
C TYR A 361 25.70 64.05 -12.19
N PHE A 362 26.04 62.84 -11.76
CA PHE A 362 27.40 62.36 -11.70
C PHE A 362 27.71 61.40 -12.86
N GLU A 363 28.96 61.41 -13.31
CA GLU A 363 29.51 60.50 -14.31
C GLU A 363 30.45 59.52 -13.61
N CYS A 364 30.21 58.22 -13.78
CA CYS A 364 31.16 57.21 -13.36
C CYS A 364 32.07 56.85 -14.55
N LYS A 365 33.35 57.21 -14.44
CA LYS A 365 34.36 56.94 -15.49
C LYS A 365 34.80 55.47 -15.55
N GLN A 366 34.49 54.69 -14.53
CA GLN A 366 34.85 53.28 -14.43
C GLN A 366 33.74 52.36 -14.96
N CYS A 367 32.47 52.75 -14.79
CA CYS A 367 31.35 52.06 -15.43
C CYS A 367 31.25 52.49 -16.89
N VAL A 368 31.46 51.57 -17.83
CA VAL A 368 31.39 51.85 -19.28
C VAL A 368 30.26 51.03 -19.91
N ARG A 369 29.37 51.69 -20.64
CA ARG A 369 28.30 51.05 -21.42
C ARG A 369 28.44 51.51 -22.88
N ASN A 370 28.55 50.55 -23.80
CA ASN A 370 28.75 50.81 -25.24
C ASN A 370 29.98 51.68 -25.54
N GLY A 371 31.10 51.44 -24.84
CA GLY A 371 32.36 52.15 -25.06
C GLY A 371 32.40 53.59 -24.55
N GLN A 372 31.37 54.05 -23.83
CA GLN A 372 31.35 55.35 -23.17
C GLN A 372 31.08 55.23 -21.66
N PRO A 373 31.69 56.09 -20.82
CA PRO A 373 31.45 56.13 -19.39
C PRO A 373 29.98 56.45 -19.07
N LEU A 374 29.46 55.84 -18.00
CA LEU A 374 28.07 55.94 -17.59
C LEU A 374 27.80 57.32 -17.01
N ARG A 375 26.93 58.06 -17.67
CA ARG A 375 26.52 59.43 -17.29
C ARG A 375 25.14 59.43 -16.68
N TRP A 376 24.81 60.51 -15.96
CA TRP A 376 23.47 60.78 -15.42
C TRP A 376 23.06 59.90 -14.22
N ILE A 377 23.97 59.73 -13.27
CA ILE A 377 23.74 58.97 -12.04
C ILE A 377 23.43 59.94 -10.89
N CYS A 378 22.44 59.64 -10.05
CA CYS A 378 22.15 60.47 -8.87
C CYS A 378 23.21 60.31 -7.77
N GLN A 379 23.32 61.29 -6.87
CA GLN A 379 24.35 61.33 -5.80
C GLN A 379 24.38 60.07 -4.92
N SER A 380 23.21 59.52 -4.58
CA SER A 380 23.08 58.31 -3.75
C SER A 380 23.62 57.07 -4.45
N CYS A 381 23.40 56.95 -5.76
CA CYS A 381 23.92 55.85 -6.56
C CYS A 381 25.41 56.03 -6.86
N ALA A 382 25.90 57.27 -6.97
CA ALA A 382 27.32 57.56 -7.13
C ALA A 382 28.13 57.28 -5.84
N SER A 383 27.55 57.53 -4.66
CA SER A 383 28.27 57.42 -3.39
C SER A 383 28.59 55.97 -2.95
N VAL A 384 27.89 55.00 -3.54
CA VAL A 384 28.09 53.55 -3.42
C VAL A 384 28.64 52.93 -4.70
N CYS A 385 28.89 53.72 -5.74
CA CYS A 385 29.50 53.24 -6.98
C CYS A 385 30.99 52.96 -6.71
N HIS A 386 31.38 51.67 -6.70
CA HIS A 386 32.72 51.16 -6.39
C HIS A 386 33.17 51.25 -4.92
N LYS A 387 32.24 51.42 -3.99
CA LYS A 387 32.43 51.05 -2.58
C LYS A 387 31.74 49.72 -2.33
#